data_AF-A0A7S2IP15-F1
#
_entry.id   AF-A0A7S2IP15-F1
#
_cell.length_a   1.000
_cell.length_b   1.000
_cell.length_c   1.000
_cell.angle_alpha   90.00
_cell.angle_beta   90.00
_cell.angle_gamma   90.00
#
_symmetry.space_group_name_H-M   'P 1'
#
loop_
_entity.id
_entity.type
_entity.pdbx_description
1 polymer ?
#
loop_
_entity_poly.entity_id
_entity_poly.type
_entity_poly.pdbx_seq_one_letter_code
_entity_poly.pdbx_strand_id
1 'polypeptide(L)'
;VRLARRLDYDSYEVRCDWSSGSLQLVRDGPHAFLLPIPRGQRELDLSCLYSPTGGRYPLEAEAPWQAGKGAATRDALQHGVPTAGTVLSESAAGWAAFWQSGAFVDLASSRVDDPRAKELERRVVLSQYLTRIHSSGALPPQETGLAANSWFGKHHHEMRWWHQAHFPLWRRPDLLARSDGWFTHIQQNATSYAAFQGYAGARWPKMVGPVFNPTVHAALTLGP
;
A
#
# COMPACT_ATOMS: atom_id res chain seq x y z
N VAL A 1 19.99 8.10 10.01
CA VAL A 1 19.25 9.01 10.94
C VAL A 1 17.87 8.45 11.23
N ARG A 2 17.37 8.59 12.46
CA ARG A 2 16.00 8.19 12.84
C ARG A 2 15.16 9.42 13.16
N LEU A 3 13.96 9.46 12.59
CA LEU A 3 13.00 10.56 12.71
C LEU A 3 11.69 9.98 13.24
N ALA A 4 11.27 10.43 14.42
CA ALA A 4 9.92 10.15 14.91
C ALA A 4 8.94 11.15 14.27
N ARG A 5 7.82 10.63 13.77
CA ARG A 5 6.79 11.40 13.08
C ARG A 5 5.46 11.17 13.78
N ARG A 6 4.72 12.27 13.96
CA ARG A 6 3.34 12.23 14.41
C ARG A 6 2.51 13.09 13.47
N LEU A 7 1.42 12.51 12.96
CA LEU A 7 0.40 13.21 12.19
C LEU A 7 -0.92 12.91 12.87
N ASP A 8 -1.55 13.93 13.46
CA ASP A 8 -2.75 13.81 14.29
C ASP A 8 -2.60 12.75 15.41
N TYR A 9 -3.23 11.60 15.20
CA TYR A 9 -3.28 10.46 16.11
C TYR A 9 -2.38 9.29 15.68
N ASP A 10 -1.76 9.39 14.51
CA ASP A 10 -0.88 8.38 13.95
C ASP A 10 0.58 8.75 14.20
N SER A 11 1.38 7.72 14.45
CA SER A 11 2.81 7.87 14.64
C SER A 11 3.59 6.76 13.96
N TYR A 12 4.72 7.16 13.40
CA TYR A 12 5.64 6.25 12.74
C TYR A 12 7.06 6.77 12.89
N GLU A 13 8.02 5.89 12.75
CA GLU A 13 9.42 6.23 12.64
C GLU A 13 9.90 6.05 11.21
N VAL A 14 10.82 6.92 10.81
CA VAL A 14 11.56 6.80 9.56
C VAL A 14 13.04 6.69 9.90
N ARG A 15 13.70 5.67 9.37
CA ARG A 15 15.16 5.65 9.30
C ARG A 15 15.59 5.98 7.89
N CYS A 16 16.50 6.92 7.75
CA CYS A 16 17.12 7.28 6.48
C CYS A 16 18.63 7.11 6.58
N ASP A 17 19.23 6.29 5.71
CA ASP A 17 20.68 6.20 5.56
C ASP A 17 21.07 6.57 4.12
N TRP A 18 22.30 7.04 3.93
CA TRP A 18 22.79 7.57 2.65
C TRP A 18 24.27 7.27 2.44
N SER A 19 24.72 7.26 1.19
CA SER A 19 26.09 6.85 0.83
C SER A 19 27.17 7.88 1.17
N SER A 20 26.82 9.16 1.31
CA SER A 20 27.81 10.24 1.45
C SER A 20 27.26 11.54 2.00
N GLY A 21 28.14 12.34 2.59
CA GLY A 21 27.78 13.60 3.24
C GLY A 21 27.23 13.37 4.64
N SER A 22 26.99 14.47 5.35
CA SER A 22 26.43 14.43 6.69
C SER A 22 25.16 15.25 6.70
N LEU A 23 24.06 14.66 7.17
CA LEU A 23 22.78 15.37 7.29
C LEU A 23 22.97 16.65 8.10
N GLN A 24 22.62 17.76 7.49
CA GLN A 24 22.53 19.05 8.16
C GLN A 24 21.06 19.34 8.42
N LEU A 25 20.72 19.52 9.70
CA LEU A 25 19.42 20.04 10.09
C LEU A 25 19.33 21.49 9.63
N VAL A 26 18.60 21.73 8.55
CA VAL A 26 18.23 23.10 8.17
C VAL A 26 16.94 23.42 8.88
N ARG A 27 16.95 24.47 9.71
CA ARG A 27 15.78 24.96 10.44
C ARG A 27 14.83 25.73 9.52
N ASP A 28 14.38 25.13 8.42
CA ASP A 28 13.37 25.72 7.52
C ASP A 28 11.96 25.13 7.75
N GLY A 29 11.72 24.67 8.98
CA GLY A 29 10.49 24.02 9.42
C GLY A 29 10.73 22.61 10.01
N PRO A 30 9.74 22.03 10.70
CA PRO A 30 9.90 20.77 11.44
C PRO A 30 10.14 19.54 10.55
N HIS A 31 10.09 19.69 9.21
CA HIS A 31 10.05 18.59 8.24
C HIS A 31 11.04 18.77 7.08
N ALA A 32 11.93 19.77 7.14
CA ALA A 32 12.93 20.04 6.13
C ALA A 32 14.30 19.53 6.59
N PHE A 33 15.01 18.82 5.70
CA PHE A 33 16.35 18.31 5.96
C PHE A 33 17.24 18.61 4.75
N LEU A 34 18.50 18.96 5.00
CA LEU A 34 19.48 19.18 3.94
C LEU A 34 20.57 18.12 4.04
N LEU A 35 20.86 17.50 2.91
CA LEU A 35 21.96 16.56 2.79
C LEU A 35 22.97 17.15 1.80
N PRO A 36 24.03 17.83 2.28
CA PRO A 36 25.02 18.44 1.41
C PRO A 36 25.88 17.35 0.78
N ILE A 37 25.96 17.38 -0.55
CA ILE A 37 26.81 16.47 -1.32
C ILE A 37 28.23 17.08 -1.41
N PRO A 38 29.29 16.34 -1.03
CA PRO A 38 30.67 16.79 -1.17
C PRO A 38 31.02 17.22 -2.60
N ARG A 39 31.89 18.24 -2.74
CA ARG A 39 32.39 18.66 -4.07
C ARG A 39 33.07 17.50 -4.78
N GLY A 40 32.71 17.30 -6.04
CA GLY A 40 33.27 16.23 -6.89
C GLY A 40 32.44 14.94 -6.90
N GLN A 41 31.49 14.79 -6.00
CA GLN A 41 30.58 13.66 -6.00
C GLN A 41 29.38 13.90 -6.94
N ARG A 42 29.03 12.88 -7.73
CA ARG A 42 27.99 12.94 -8.78
C ARG A 42 26.76 12.07 -8.49
N GLU A 43 26.85 11.20 -7.51
CA GLU A 43 25.82 10.23 -7.16
C GLU A 43 25.56 10.29 -5.66
N LEU A 44 24.28 10.18 -5.29
CA LEU A 44 23.81 10.12 -3.91
C LEU A 44 22.78 9.01 -3.83
N ASP A 45 23.04 8.04 -2.97
CA ASP A 45 22.05 7.04 -2.60
C ASP A 45 21.37 7.46 -1.31
N LEU A 46 20.03 7.41 -1.32
CA LEU A 46 19.20 7.62 -0.15
C LEU A 46 18.27 6.41 -0.01
N SER A 47 18.25 5.82 1.17
CA SER A 47 17.35 4.72 1.47
C SER A 47 16.57 5.02 2.74
N CYS A 48 15.27 4.84 2.68
CA CYS A 48 14.34 5.17 3.74
C CYS A 48 13.52 3.94 4.12
N LEU A 49 13.47 3.63 5.42
CA LEU A 49 12.62 2.60 5.99
C LEU A 49 11.58 3.27 6.88
N TYR A 50 10.31 2.92 6.66
CA TYR A 50 9.19 3.40 7.46
C TYR A 50 8.71 2.27 8.35
N SER A 51 8.46 2.57 9.61
CA SER A 51 7.91 1.62 10.57
C SER A 51 6.83 2.27 11.42
N PRO A 52 5.68 1.61 11.63
CA PRO A 52 4.71 2.09 12.59
C PRO A 52 5.31 2.07 14.00
N THR A 53 5.03 3.12 14.78
CA THR A 53 5.38 3.21 16.20
C THR A 53 4.14 3.63 16.94
N GLY A 54 3.62 2.77 17.82
CA GLY A 54 2.26 2.82 18.36
C GLY A 54 1.58 4.20 18.36
N GLY A 55 0.44 4.30 17.66
CA GLY A 55 -0.45 5.46 17.62
C GLY A 55 -1.84 5.12 18.17
N ARG A 56 -2.91 5.85 17.81
CA ARG A 56 -4.31 5.55 18.23
C ARG A 56 -4.83 4.21 17.71
N TYR A 57 -4.16 3.63 16.70
CA TYR A 57 -4.43 2.29 16.17
C TYR A 57 -3.21 1.36 16.25
N PRO A 58 -2.60 1.20 17.45
CA PRO A 58 -1.40 0.37 17.60
C PRO A 58 -1.73 -1.12 17.45
N LEU A 59 -3.01 -1.48 17.62
CA LEU A 59 -3.55 -2.83 17.41
C LEU A 59 -3.38 -3.33 15.96
N GLU A 60 -3.23 -2.42 14.99
CA GLU A 60 -3.19 -2.81 13.58
C GLU A 60 -1.80 -3.10 13.04
N ALA A 61 -0.77 -2.36 13.49
CA ALA A 61 0.62 -2.63 13.11
C ALA A 61 1.04 -4.09 13.38
N GLU A 62 0.42 -4.69 14.41
CA GLU A 62 0.60 -6.07 14.84
C GLU A 62 -0.57 -6.98 14.49
N ALA A 63 -1.57 -6.47 13.76
CA ALA A 63 -2.72 -7.28 13.47
C ALA A 63 -2.28 -8.51 12.65
N PRO A 64 -2.80 -9.71 12.98
CA PRO A 64 -2.35 -10.95 12.34
C PRO A 64 -2.40 -10.92 10.80
N TRP A 65 -3.34 -10.16 10.24
CA TRP A 65 -3.52 -10.01 8.80
C TRP A 65 -2.43 -9.17 8.11
N GLN A 66 -1.61 -8.41 8.86
CA GLN A 66 -0.46 -7.67 8.31
C GLN A 66 0.78 -8.56 8.13
N ALA A 67 0.70 -9.85 8.46
CA ALA A 67 1.77 -10.84 8.27
C ALA A 67 3.11 -10.42 8.91
N GLY A 68 3.05 -9.82 10.11
CA GLY A 68 4.25 -9.43 10.87
C GLY A 68 5.06 -8.28 10.26
N LYS A 69 4.52 -7.56 9.26
CA LYS A 69 5.24 -6.45 8.59
C LYS A 69 5.64 -5.33 9.55
N GLY A 70 4.80 -4.98 10.52
CA GLY A 70 5.13 -3.99 11.54
C GLY A 70 6.32 -4.42 12.41
N ALA A 71 6.33 -5.69 12.84
CA ALA A 71 7.46 -6.25 13.59
C ALA A 71 8.75 -6.29 12.77
N ALA A 72 8.67 -6.72 11.50
CA ALA A 72 9.82 -6.79 10.62
C ALA A 72 10.44 -5.42 10.35
N THR A 73 9.63 -4.38 10.11
CA THR A 73 10.16 -3.02 9.89
C THR A 73 10.72 -2.42 11.17
N ARG A 74 10.15 -2.71 12.35
CA ARG A 74 10.73 -2.29 13.64
C ARG A 74 12.06 -2.95 13.96
N ASP A 75 12.21 -4.24 13.67
CA ASP A 75 13.50 -4.92 13.82
C ASP A 75 14.54 -4.32 12.87
N ALA A 76 14.18 -4.14 11.59
CA ALA A 76 15.05 -3.52 10.60
C ALA A 76 15.47 -2.08 10.99
N LEU A 77 14.62 -1.30 11.67
CA LEU A 77 15.03 0.01 12.20
C LEU A 77 16.24 -0.05 13.14
N GLN A 78 16.44 -1.16 13.86
CA GLN A 78 17.54 -1.35 14.80
C GLN A 78 18.86 -1.60 14.06
N HIS A 79 18.82 -2.38 12.98
CA HIS A 79 20.04 -2.92 12.33
C HIS A 79 20.54 -2.10 11.14
N GLY A 80 19.75 -1.17 10.60
CA GLY A 80 20.11 -0.42 9.39
C GLY A 80 19.03 -0.49 8.32
N VAL A 81 18.99 0.50 7.43
CA VAL A 81 18.13 0.38 6.24
C VAL A 81 18.89 -0.34 5.12
N PRO A 82 18.20 -1.13 4.28
CA PRO A 82 18.81 -1.69 3.07
C PRO A 82 19.44 -0.58 2.22
N THR A 83 20.58 -0.86 1.60
CA THR A 83 21.23 0.10 0.70
C THR A 83 20.39 0.30 -0.57
N ALA A 84 20.59 1.41 -1.27
CA ALA A 84 19.88 1.65 -2.53
C ALA A 84 20.13 0.53 -3.55
N GLY A 85 21.37 0.02 -3.63
CA GLY A 85 21.70 -1.12 -4.46
C GLY A 85 20.90 -2.39 -4.12
N THR A 86 20.75 -2.71 -2.83
CA THR A 86 19.91 -3.83 -2.38
C THR A 86 18.45 -3.61 -2.76
N VAL A 87 17.88 -2.43 -2.47
CA VAL A 87 16.48 -2.10 -2.77
C VAL A 87 16.20 -2.21 -4.28
N LEU A 88 17.09 -1.68 -5.12
CA LEU A 88 16.98 -1.75 -6.58
C LEU A 88 17.05 -3.20 -7.09
N SER A 89 17.97 -3.99 -6.54
CA SER A 89 18.13 -5.41 -6.88
C SER A 89 16.89 -6.22 -6.51
N GLU A 90 16.38 -6.07 -5.28
CA GLU A 90 15.18 -6.74 -4.80
C GLU A 90 13.93 -6.31 -5.58
N SER A 91 13.82 -5.03 -5.94
CA SER A 91 12.75 -4.51 -6.80
C SER A 91 12.78 -5.17 -8.18
N ALA A 92 13.95 -5.23 -8.82
CA ALA A 92 14.10 -5.87 -10.12
C ALA A 92 13.74 -7.36 -10.07
N ALA A 93 14.21 -8.08 -9.05
CA ALA A 93 13.87 -9.49 -8.83
C ALA A 93 12.36 -9.69 -8.60
N GLY A 94 11.73 -8.82 -7.79
CA GLY A 94 10.29 -8.86 -7.53
C GLY A 94 9.45 -8.61 -8.78
N TRP A 95 9.86 -7.67 -9.65
CA TRP A 95 9.21 -7.45 -10.94
C TRP A 95 9.42 -8.61 -11.90
N ALA A 96 10.63 -9.15 -12.01
CA ALA A 96 10.90 -10.33 -12.83
C ALA A 96 10.02 -11.51 -12.40
N ALA A 97 9.94 -11.79 -11.11
CA ALA A 97 9.07 -12.83 -10.56
C ALA A 97 7.58 -12.57 -10.86
N PHE A 98 7.11 -11.32 -10.74
CA PHE A 98 5.73 -10.97 -11.08
C PHE A 98 5.43 -11.24 -12.56
N TRP A 99 6.29 -10.80 -13.47
CA TRP A 99 6.10 -10.99 -14.91
C TRP A 99 6.22 -12.46 -15.33
N GLN A 100 7.06 -13.26 -14.67
CA GLN A 100 7.27 -14.67 -15.00
C GLN A 100 6.24 -15.63 -14.37
N SER A 101 5.57 -15.24 -13.28
CA SER A 101 4.65 -16.13 -12.54
C SER A 101 3.21 -16.16 -13.02
N GLY A 102 2.80 -15.21 -13.88
CA GLY A 102 1.40 -15.10 -14.32
C GLY A 102 1.17 -15.38 -15.80
N ALA A 103 -0.02 -15.02 -16.27
CA ALA A 103 -0.42 -15.15 -17.66
C ALA A 103 -0.34 -13.81 -18.42
N PHE A 104 -0.11 -13.90 -19.73
CA PHE A 104 -0.12 -12.78 -20.67
C PHE A 104 -0.92 -13.14 -21.92
N VAL A 105 -1.50 -12.12 -22.53
CA VAL A 105 -2.04 -12.24 -23.89
C VAL A 105 -0.91 -11.85 -24.84
N ASP A 106 -0.52 -12.76 -25.73
CA ASP A 106 0.43 -12.49 -26.81
C ASP A 106 -0.33 -12.05 -28.06
N LEU A 107 -0.27 -10.75 -28.33
CA LEU A 107 -0.79 -10.12 -29.55
C LEU A 107 0.35 -9.63 -30.46
N ALA A 108 1.61 -9.71 -30.01
CA ALA A 108 2.78 -9.37 -30.79
C ALA A 108 3.17 -10.47 -31.80
N SER A 109 2.63 -11.69 -31.67
CA SER A 109 2.89 -12.78 -32.61
C SER A 109 2.40 -12.47 -34.04
N SER A 110 3.07 -13.07 -35.04
CA SER A 110 2.68 -12.97 -36.45
C SER A 110 1.32 -13.60 -36.78
N ARG A 111 0.61 -14.15 -35.78
CA ARG A 111 -0.73 -14.75 -35.92
C ARG A 111 -1.84 -13.71 -35.79
N VAL A 112 -1.54 -12.50 -35.34
CA VAL A 112 -2.50 -11.40 -35.19
C VAL A 112 -2.23 -10.35 -36.26
N ASP A 113 -3.05 -10.35 -37.31
CA ASP A 113 -2.97 -9.38 -38.41
C ASP A 113 -3.94 -8.21 -38.16
N ASP A 114 -3.66 -7.41 -37.12
CA ASP A 114 -4.39 -6.17 -36.82
C ASP A 114 -3.41 -5.06 -36.38
N PRO A 115 -3.42 -3.87 -37.00
CA PRO A 115 -2.49 -2.78 -36.66
C PRO A 115 -2.64 -2.27 -35.22
N ARG A 116 -3.75 -2.57 -34.53
CA ARG A 116 -4.03 -2.17 -33.14
C ARG A 116 -3.49 -3.17 -32.11
N ALA A 117 -3.01 -4.34 -32.54
CA ALA A 117 -2.57 -5.42 -31.66
C ALA A 117 -1.52 -4.96 -30.63
N LYS A 118 -0.49 -4.23 -31.10
CA LYS A 118 0.57 -3.69 -30.24
C LYS A 118 0.05 -2.72 -29.18
N GLU A 119 -0.91 -1.87 -29.54
CA GLU A 119 -1.50 -0.90 -28.60
C GLU A 119 -2.37 -1.62 -27.56
N LEU A 120 -3.12 -2.65 -27.96
CA LEU A 120 -3.90 -3.45 -27.01
C LEU A 120 -3.00 -4.20 -26.03
N GLU A 121 -1.93 -4.83 -26.51
CA GLU A 121 -0.95 -5.52 -25.65
C GLU A 121 -0.29 -4.56 -24.66
N ARG A 122 0.14 -3.38 -25.14
CA ARG A 122 0.69 -2.33 -24.27
C ARG A 122 -0.28 -1.92 -23.17
N ARG A 123 -1.59 -1.83 -23.45
CA ARG A 123 -2.63 -1.54 -22.45
C ARG A 123 -2.83 -2.68 -21.47
N VAL A 124 -2.74 -3.93 -21.91
CA VAL A 124 -2.80 -5.11 -21.02
C VAL A 124 -1.62 -5.08 -20.04
N VAL A 125 -0.40 -4.87 -20.54
CA VAL A 125 0.81 -4.75 -19.70
C VAL A 125 0.69 -3.59 -18.71
N LEU A 126 0.29 -2.40 -19.19
CA LEU A 126 0.12 -1.23 -18.34
C LEU A 126 -0.95 -1.45 -17.27
N SER A 127 -2.09 -2.06 -17.63
CA SER A 127 -3.16 -2.37 -16.68
C SER A 127 -2.70 -3.34 -15.59
N GLN A 128 -1.98 -4.41 -15.97
CA GLN A 128 -1.42 -5.35 -15.00
C GLN A 128 -0.37 -4.69 -14.09
N TYR A 129 0.47 -3.79 -14.63
CA TYR A 129 1.41 -3.00 -13.85
C TYR A 129 0.69 -2.10 -12.83
N LEU A 130 -0.28 -1.30 -13.29
CA LEU A 130 -1.01 -0.35 -12.45
C LEU A 130 -1.81 -1.05 -11.35
N THR A 131 -2.52 -2.12 -11.66
CA THR A 131 -3.29 -2.89 -10.67
C THR A 131 -2.37 -3.61 -9.68
N ARG A 132 -1.20 -4.09 -10.11
CA ARG A 132 -0.18 -4.63 -9.22
C ARG A 132 0.26 -3.59 -8.18
N ILE A 133 0.67 -2.40 -8.60
CA ILE A 133 1.17 -1.38 -7.67
C ILE A 133 0.07 -0.81 -6.76
N HIS A 134 -1.15 -0.66 -7.27
CA HIS A 134 -2.21 0.06 -6.58
C HIS A 134 -3.16 -0.83 -5.79
N SER A 135 -3.24 -2.12 -6.12
CA SER A 135 -4.37 -2.95 -5.70
C SER A 135 -3.99 -4.32 -5.17
N SER A 136 -2.69 -4.62 -4.97
CA SER A 136 -2.22 -5.93 -4.47
C SER A 136 -1.58 -5.87 -3.07
N GLY A 137 -1.97 -4.86 -2.29
CA GLY A 137 -1.55 -4.67 -0.89
C GLY A 137 -2.27 -5.59 0.09
N ALA A 138 -1.88 -5.50 1.38
CA ALA A 138 -2.55 -6.23 2.46
C ALA A 138 -3.89 -5.59 2.88
N LEU A 139 -4.12 -4.35 2.45
CA LEU A 139 -5.37 -3.63 2.62
C LEU A 139 -6.18 -3.69 1.32
N PRO A 140 -7.53 -3.63 1.38
CA PRO A 140 -8.33 -3.47 0.18
C PRO A 140 -7.99 -2.15 -0.54
N PRO A 141 -8.27 -2.04 -1.85
CA PRO A 141 -7.82 -0.88 -2.62
C PRO A 141 -8.74 0.33 -2.35
N GLN A 142 -8.17 1.52 -2.45
CA GLN A 142 -8.96 2.75 -2.66
C GLN A 142 -9.45 2.80 -4.11
N GLU A 143 -10.45 3.63 -4.39
CA GLU A 143 -10.94 3.83 -5.77
C GLU A 143 -9.82 4.29 -6.71
N THR A 144 -8.97 5.22 -6.25
CA THR A 144 -7.82 5.73 -7.00
C THR A 144 -6.51 5.04 -6.64
N GLY A 145 -6.55 3.87 -6.00
CA GLY A 145 -5.34 3.15 -5.59
C GLY A 145 -4.44 4.00 -4.67
N LEU A 146 -3.16 4.08 -5.02
CA LEU A 146 -2.16 4.92 -4.33
C LEU A 146 -1.82 6.21 -5.10
N ALA A 147 -2.56 6.52 -6.18
CA ALA A 147 -2.25 7.64 -7.05
C ALA A 147 -2.67 8.99 -6.46
N ALA A 148 -3.78 9.02 -5.72
CA ALA A 148 -4.31 10.21 -5.07
C ALA A 148 -5.03 9.85 -3.78
N ASN A 149 -5.06 10.79 -2.83
CA ASN A 149 -5.84 10.69 -1.60
C ASN A 149 -7.30 11.08 -1.87
N SER A 150 -7.99 10.29 -2.71
CA SER A 150 -9.44 10.42 -2.87
C SER A 150 -10.15 9.78 -1.67
N TRP A 151 -11.39 10.20 -1.38
CA TRP A 151 -12.23 9.55 -0.37
C TRP A 151 -11.57 9.42 1.02
N PHE A 152 -10.79 10.43 1.42
CA PHE A 152 -10.05 10.45 2.68
C PHE A 152 -9.06 9.29 2.86
N GLY A 153 -8.62 8.66 1.77
CA GLY A 153 -7.65 7.58 1.79
C GLY A 153 -8.24 6.24 2.22
N LYS A 154 -9.58 6.15 2.28
CA LYS A 154 -10.29 4.97 2.73
C LYS A 154 -10.54 3.99 1.59
N HIS A 155 -10.57 2.71 1.95
CA HIS A 155 -10.86 1.62 1.04
C HIS A 155 -12.32 1.68 0.60
N HIS A 156 -12.58 1.39 -0.67
CA HIS A 156 -13.92 1.21 -1.21
C HIS A 156 -14.13 -0.27 -1.51
N HIS A 157 -15.07 -0.92 -0.82
CA HIS A 157 -15.16 -2.38 -0.91
C HIS A 157 -15.62 -2.90 -2.27
N GLU A 158 -16.44 -2.13 -2.99
CA GLU A 158 -16.82 -2.45 -4.37
C GLU A 158 -15.60 -2.50 -5.29
N MET A 159 -14.56 -1.72 -4.98
CA MET A 159 -13.32 -1.68 -5.77
C MET A 159 -12.52 -2.96 -5.65
N ARG A 160 -12.76 -3.80 -4.65
CA ARG A 160 -12.17 -5.15 -4.62
C ARG A 160 -12.57 -5.96 -5.85
N TRP A 161 -13.83 -5.85 -6.28
CA TRP A 161 -14.30 -6.52 -7.49
C TRP A 161 -13.61 -5.96 -8.73
N TRP A 162 -13.60 -4.64 -8.90
CA TRP A 162 -13.02 -3.98 -10.08
C TRP A 162 -11.49 -4.09 -10.18
N HIS A 163 -10.79 -3.99 -9.05
CA HIS A 163 -9.34 -3.82 -9.01
C HIS A 163 -8.55 -5.06 -8.60
N GLN A 164 -9.21 -6.12 -8.10
CA GLN A 164 -8.51 -7.33 -7.63
C GLN A 164 -9.07 -8.64 -8.18
N ALA A 165 -10.38 -8.72 -8.50
CA ALA A 165 -11.01 -9.98 -8.90
C ALA A 165 -10.43 -10.56 -10.21
N HIS A 166 -9.73 -9.76 -11.00
CA HIS A 166 -9.05 -10.20 -12.21
C HIS A 166 -7.70 -10.91 -11.93
N PHE A 167 -7.09 -10.78 -10.74
CA PHE A 167 -5.78 -11.40 -10.46
C PHE A 167 -5.76 -12.93 -10.64
N PRO A 168 -6.77 -13.70 -10.16
CA PRO A 168 -6.85 -15.13 -10.43
C PRO A 168 -6.89 -15.47 -11.93
N LEU A 169 -7.54 -14.65 -12.76
CA LEU A 169 -7.60 -14.85 -14.21
C LEU A 169 -6.22 -14.73 -14.87
N TRP A 170 -5.32 -13.94 -14.27
CA TRP A 170 -3.92 -13.83 -14.68
C TRP A 170 -3.00 -14.84 -14.00
N ARG A 171 -3.54 -15.92 -13.41
CA ARG A 171 -2.80 -16.92 -12.60
C ARG A 171 -2.09 -16.36 -11.37
N ARG A 172 -2.67 -15.33 -10.73
CA ARG A 172 -2.08 -14.72 -9.52
C ARG A 172 -3.09 -14.63 -8.36
N PRO A 173 -3.75 -15.73 -7.95
CA PRO A 173 -4.76 -15.69 -6.90
C PRO A 173 -4.22 -15.16 -5.57
N ASP A 174 -2.94 -15.38 -5.28
CA ASP A 174 -2.30 -14.88 -4.05
C ASP A 174 -2.35 -13.34 -3.95
N LEU A 175 -2.42 -12.62 -5.07
CA LEU A 175 -2.51 -11.16 -5.05
C LEU A 175 -3.88 -10.66 -4.58
N LEU A 176 -4.96 -11.39 -4.91
CA LEU A 176 -6.29 -11.14 -4.38
C LEU A 176 -6.36 -11.50 -2.89
N ALA A 177 -5.76 -12.63 -2.51
CA ALA A 177 -5.82 -13.17 -1.16
C ALA A 177 -5.12 -12.32 -0.10
N ARG A 178 -4.17 -11.46 -0.50
CA ARG A 178 -3.41 -10.58 0.41
C ARG A 178 -4.29 -9.70 1.30
N SER A 179 -5.49 -9.34 0.85
CA SER A 179 -6.41 -8.49 1.62
C SER A 179 -7.48 -9.26 2.41
N ASP A 180 -7.57 -10.60 2.27
CA ASP A 180 -8.60 -11.42 2.95
C ASP A 180 -8.50 -11.38 4.47
N GLY A 181 -7.27 -11.34 4.99
CA GLY A 181 -7.04 -11.24 6.42
C GLY A 181 -7.68 -9.99 7.03
N TRP A 182 -7.72 -8.88 6.28
CA TRP A 182 -8.37 -7.65 6.73
C TRP A 182 -9.90 -7.81 6.82
N PHE A 183 -10.54 -8.42 5.82
CA PHE A 183 -11.99 -8.68 5.86
C PHE A 183 -12.38 -9.57 7.04
N THR A 184 -11.56 -10.58 7.31
CA THR A 184 -11.74 -11.49 8.46
C THR A 184 -11.58 -10.73 9.76
N HIS A 185 -10.55 -9.88 9.87
CA HIS A 185 -10.27 -9.08 11.06
C HIS A 185 -11.44 -8.16 11.45
N ILE A 186 -12.07 -7.51 10.47
CA ILE A 186 -13.19 -6.58 10.73
C ILE A 186 -14.58 -7.22 10.65
N GLN A 187 -14.66 -8.55 10.51
CA GLN A 187 -15.92 -9.26 10.34
C GLN A 187 -16.89 -9.01 11.52
N GLN A 188 -16.38 -9.06 12.75
CA GLN A 188 -17.19 -8.79 13.94
C GLN A 188 -17.77 -7.38 13.92
N ASN A 189 -16.98 -6.38 13.53
CA ASN A 189 -17.47 -5.01 13.38
C ASN A 189 -18.55 -4.90 12.29
N ALA A 190 -18.37 -5.58 11.16
CA ALA A 190 -19.36 -5.63 10.08
C ALA A 190 -20.67 -6.31 10.53
N THR A 191 -20.61 -7.32 11.39
CA THR A 191 -21.79 -7.95 12.00
C THR A 191 -22.48 -7.01 12.98
N SER A 192 -21.74 -6.34 13.87
CA SER A 192 -22.31 -5.32 14.76
C SER A 192 -22.96 -4.18 13.99
N TYR A 193 -22.37 -3.77 12.87
CA TYR A 193 -22.91 -2.72 12.01
C TYR A 193 -24.20 -3.15 11.28
N ALA A 194 -24.31 -4.41 10.85
CA ALA A 194 -25.56 -4.96 10.32
C ALA A 194 -26.66 -4.97 11.38
N ALA A 195 -26.35 -5.46 12.59
CA ALA A 195 -27.30 -5.52 13.70
C ALA A 195 -27.78 -4.12 14.13
N PHE A 196 -26.86 -3.15 14.19
CA PHE A 196 -27.20 -1.75 14.45
C PHE A 196 -28.21 -1.18 13.44
N GLN A 197 -28.20 -1.66 12.21
CA GLN A 197 -29.13 -1.27 11.15
C GLN A 197 -30.38 -2.16 11.06
N GLY A 198 -30.56 -3.11 11.98
CA GLY A 198 -31.68 -4.04 11.97
C GLY A 198 -31.56 -5.19 10.96
N TYR A 199 -30.36 -5.44 10.42
CA TYR A 199 -30.11 -6.56 9.51
C TYR A 199 -29.41 -7.73 10.22
N ALA A 200 -29.69 -8.94 9.76
CA ALA A 200 -28.90 -10.12 10.11
C ALA A 200 -27.61 -10.20 9.26
N GLY A 201 -26.63 -10.97 9.73
CA GLY A 201 -25.38 -11.25 9.00
C GLY A 201 -24.30 -10.20 9.20
N ALA A 202 -23.46 -10.00 8.18
CA ALA A 202 -22.36 -9.03 8.19
C ALA A 202 -22.54 -8.03 7.05
N ARG A 203 -22.41 -6.74 7.36
CA ARG A 203 -22.50 -5.65 6.38
C ARG A 203 -21.21 -4.86 6.42
N TRP A 204 -20.40 -5.04 5.38
CA TRP A 204 -19.22 -4.22 5.16
C TRP A 204 -19.64 -2.83 4.68
N PRO A 205 -19.21 -1.74 5.34
CA PRO A 205 -19.52 -0.38 4.93
C PRO A 205 -19.02 -0.08 3.52
N LYS A 206 -19.61 0.90 2.82
CA LYS A 206 -19.12 1.32 1.50
C LYS A 206 -17.65 1.75 1.54
N MET A 207 -17.32 2.60 2.51
CA MET A 207 -16.02 3.22 2.66
C MET A 207 -15.52 3.13 4.11
N VAL A 208 -14.34 2.56 4.30
CA VAL A 208 -13.72 2.33 5.61
C VAL A 208 -12.20 2.36 5.50
N GLY A 209 -11.53 2.90 6.51
CA GLY A 209 -10.08 2.91 6.58
C GLY A 209 -9.50 1.57 7.04
N PRO A 210 -8.21 1.55 7.39
CA PRO A 210 -7.56 0.36 7.95
C PRO A 210 -8.30 -0.19 9.16
N VAL A 211 -8.79 0.71 10.02
CA VAL A 211 -9.65 0.40 11.17
C VAL A 211 -11.12 0.52 10.80
N PHE A 212 -11.99 -0.15 11.55
CA PHE A 212 -13.43 -0.01 11.37
C PHE A 212 -13.93 1.38 11.77
N ASN A 213 -13.91 2.31 10.82
CA ASN A 213 -14.36 3.70 10.95
C ASN A 213 -15.27 4.11 9.78
N PRO A 214 -16.43 3.45 9.61
CA PRO A 214 -17.34 3.75 8.50
C PRO A 214 -17.65 5.25 8.45
N THR A 215 -17.50 5.86 7.28
CA THR A 215 -18.04 7.21 7.10
C THR A 215 -19.55 7.09 6.99
N VAL A 216 -20.26 7.54 8.01
CA VAL A 216 -21.71 7.72 7.96
C VAL A 216 -22.02 9.02 7.22
N HIS A 217 -22.84 8.94 6.17
CA HIS A 217 -23.21 10.11 5.37
C HIS A 217 -24.17 11.09 6.07
N ALA A 218 -24.75 10.72 7.21
CA ALA A 218 -25.39 11.62 8.17
C ALA A 218 -25.71 10.81 9.44
N ALA A 219 -25.35 11.32 10.60
CA ALA A 219 -25.97 10.92 11.86
C ALA A 219 -26.94 12.04 12.24
N LEU A 220 -28.22 11.87 11.91
CA LEU A 220 -29.28 12.71 12.47
C LEU A 220 -29.52 12.21 13.89
N THR A 221 -28.82 12.80 14.86
CA THR A 221 -29.23 12.72 16.26
C THR A 221 -30.54 13.49 16.39
N LEU A 222 -31.66 12.77 16.37
CA LEU A 222 -32.90 13.28 16.93
C LEU A 222 -32.70 13.30 18.45
N GLY A 223 -32.55 14.52 19.00
CA GLY A 223 -32.60 14.74 20.44
C GLY A 223 -34.00 14.43 20.99
N PRO A 224 -34.13 14.28 22.32
CA PRO A 224 -35.43 14.03 22.96
C PRO A 224 -36.47 15.11 22.66
#